data_AF-A0A271IX85-F1
#
_entry.id   AF-A0A271IX85-F1
#
_cell.length_a   1.000
_cell.length_b   1.000
_cell.length_c   1.000
_cell.angle_alpha   90.00
_cell.angle_beta   90.00
_cell.angle_gamma   90.00
#
_symmetry.space_group_name_H-M   'P 1'
#
loop_
_entity.id
_entity.type
_entity.pdbx_description
1 polymer ?
#
loop_
_entity_poly.entity_id
_entity_poly.type
_entity_poly.pdbx_seq_one_letter_code
_entity_poly.pdbx_strand_id
1 'polypeptide(L)'
;MRPALGLLAATLLVALAQSATAQTYSNQVRAQLDAAEQTLRGQGFRPTHDYEIGSLDDGAEESFTLRLSAEREYALVGACDADCDDMDFWLYDENDNLIDSDTSTDDVPIVRVTPRWSGAFRIRVRMYECSVEPCYYGIGVFGG
;
A
#
# COMPACT_ATOMS: atom_id res chain seq x y z
N MET A 1 -15.81 -58.71 24.04
CA MET A 1 -16.35 -57.34 24.12
C MET A 1 -15.25 -56.40 23.66
N ARG A 2 -15.44 -55.67 22.55
CA ARG A 2 -14.46 -54.71 21.98
C ARG A 2 -14.92 -53.31 22.35
N PRO A 3 -14.15 -52.48 23.08
CA PRO A 3 -14.53 -51.09 23.25
C PRO A 3 -14.24 -50.35 21.95
N ALA A 4 -15.28 -49.71 21.40
CA ALA A 4 -15.16 -48.75 20.33
C ALA A 4 -14.59 -47.45 20.91
N LEU A 5 -13.37 -47.09 20.54
CA LEU A 5 -12.83 -45.75 20.82
C LEU A 5 -13.32 -44.82 19.71
N GLY A 6 -14.34 -44.02 20.02
CA GLY A 6 -14.82 -42.93 19.19
C GLY A 6 -14.23 -41.59 19.64
N LEU A 7 -13.83 -40.81 18.64
CA LEU A 7 -13.68 -39.34 18.54
C LEU A 7 -12.89 -38.57 19.61
N LEU A 8 -12.02 -37.67 19.11
CA LEU A 8 -12.25 -36.22 19.14
C LEU A 8 -11.12 -35.53 18.34
N ALA A 9 -11.42 -35.11 17.10
CA ALA A 9 -10.56 -34.20 16.37
C ALA A 9 -10.85 -32.76 16.85
N ALA A 10 -9.99 -32.22 17.71
CA ALA A 10 -10.04 -30.82 18.11
C ALA A 10 -9.44 -29.98 16.97
N THR A 11 -10.29 -29.30 16.20
CA THR A 11 -9.85 -28.27 15.24
C THR A 11 -9.39 -27.04 16.01
N LEU A 12 -8.08 -26.82 16.07
CA LEU A 12 -7.48 -25.63 16.65
C LEU A 12 -7.72 -24.44 15.70
N LEU A 13 -8.63 -23.53 16.06
CA LEU A 13 -8.74 -22.22 15.42
C LEU A 13 -7.54 -21.39 15.88
N VAL A 14 -6.52 -21.25 15.03
CA VAL A 14 -5.40 -20.34 15.28
C VAL A 14 -5.91 -18.91 15.05
N ALA A 15 -6.16 -18.17 16.12
CA ALA A 15 -6.41 -16.74 16.05
C ALA A 15 -5.06 -16.01 15.88
N LEU A 16 -4.89 -15.28 14.78
CA LEU A 16 -3.74 -14.38 14.57
C LEU A 16 -3.91 -13.18 15.51
N ALA A 17 -3.26 -13.19 16.66
CA ALA A 17 -3.17 -12.02 17.53
C ALA A 17 -2.19 -11.01 16.92
N GLN A 18 -2.70 -10.03 16.18
CA GLN A 18 -1.90 -8.86 15.81
C GLN A 18 -1.65 -8.00 17.06
N SER A 19 -0.47 -7.40 17.18
CA SER A 19 -0.13 -6.53 18.30
C SER A 19 -0.92 -5.23 18.23
N ALA A 20 -1.23 -4.63 19.40
CA ALA A 20 -1.94 -3.35 19.45
C ALA A 20 -1.15 -2.22 18.77
N THR A 21 0.18 -2.28 18.76
CA THR A 21 1.06 -1.33 18.08
C THR A 21 0.95 -1.44 16.56
N ALA A 22 1.06 -2.65 15.99
CA ALA A 22 0.88 -2.91 14.56
C ALA A 22 -0.49 -2.40 14.05
N GLN A 23 -1.54 -2.67 14.84
CA GLN A 23 -2.88 -2.17 14.52
C GLN A 23 -2.95 -0.64 14.55
N THR A 24 -2.23 0.00 15.46
CA THR A 24 -2.21 1.47 15.59
C THR A 24 -1.52 2.12 14.39
N TYR A 25 -0.36 1.63 13.98
CA TYR A 25 0.37 2.15 12.82
C TYR A 25 -0.38 1.94 11.51
N SER A 26 -0.95 0.76 11.29
CA SER A 26 -1.82 0.50 10.13
C SER A 26 -3.04 1.43 10.10
N ASN A 27 -3.60 1.77 11.26
CA ASN A 27 -4.72 2.72 11.34
C ASN A 27 -4.27 4.15 11.04
N GLN A 28 -3.07 4.54 11.46
CA GLN A 28 -2.49 5.84 11.12
C GLN A 28 -2.33 5.99 9.61
N VAL A 29 -1.67 5.03 8.96
CA VAL A 29 -1.50 5.01 7.49
C VAL A 29 -2.86 5.12 6.80
N ARG A 30 -3.84 4.30 7.21
CA ARG A 30 -5.20 4.35 6.64
C ARG A 30 -5.84 5.73 6.80
N ALA A 31 -5.73 6.36 7.98
CA ALA A 31 -6.30 7.68 8.23
C ALA A 31 -5.68 8.76 7.33
N GLN A 32 -4.39 8.67 7.04
CA GLN A 32 -3.72 9.58 6.11
C GLN A 32 -4.20 9.39 4.67
N LEU A 33 -4.33 8.13 4.21
CA LEU A 33 -4.88 7.84 2.88
C LEU A 33 -6.35 8.28 2.76
N ASP A 34 -7.15 8.17 3.81
CA ASP A 34 -8.53 8.68 3.85
C ASP A 34 -8.59 10.21 3.77
N ALA A 35 -7.60 10.91 4.32
CA ALA A 35 -7.48 12.36 4.17
C ALA A 35 -7.06 12.76 2.74
N ALA A 36 -6.16 11.99 2.12
CA ALA A 36 -5.80 12.15 0.72
C ALA A 36 -7.02 11.90 -0.20
N GLU A 37 -7.81 10.85 0.07
CA GLU A 37 -9.05 10.58 -0.66
C GLU A 37 -10.00 11.77 -0.59
N GLN A 38 -10.25 12.32 0.60
CA GLN A 38 -11.16 13.46 0.76
C GLN A 38 -10.70 14.69 -0.04
N THR A 39 -9.39 14.94 -0.07
CA THR A 39 -8.79 16.03 -0.85
C THR A 39 -8.98 15.80 -2.36
N LEU A 40 -8.63 14.60 -2.83
CA LEU A 40 -8.71 14.22 -4.24
C LEU A 40 -10.16 14.12 -4.74
N ARG A 41 -11.11 13.79 -3.87
CA ARG A 41 -12.54 13.80 -4.20
C ARG A 41 -13.03 15.17 -4.65
N GLY A 42 -12.52 16.25 -4.05
CA GLY A 42 -12.79 17.63 -4.44
C GLY A 42 -12.27 17.97 -5.84
N GLN A 43 -11.34 17.19 -6.36
CA GLN A 43 -10.72 17.35 -7.68
C GLN A 43 -11.32 16.40 -8.73
N GLY A 44 -12.37 15.64 -8.38
CA GLY A 44 -13.03 14.69 -9.29
C GLY A 44 -12.51 13.25 -9.22
N PHE A 45 -11.42 12.99 -8.51
CA PHE A 45 -10.86 11.65 -8.36
C PHE A 45 -11.67 10.79 -7.39
N ARG A 46 -11.68 9.47 -7.60
CA ARG A 46 -12.30 8.47 -6.72
C ARG A 46 -11.38 7.29 -6.51
N PRO A 47 -11.44 6.58 -5.36
CA PRO A 47 -10.68 5.36 -5.16
C PRO A 47 -11.02 4.34 -6.26
N THR A 48 -10.00 3.64 -6.74
CA THR A 48 -10.11 2.65 -7.83
C THR A 48 -9.65 1.26 -7.43
N HIS A 49 -8.88 1.19 -6.35
CA HIS A 49 -8.34 -0.03 -5.75
C HIS A 49 -8.52 0.09 -4.23
N ASP A 50 -8.47 -1.05 -3.54
CA ASP A 50 -8.30 -1.05 -2.09
C ASP A 50 -6.93 -0.46 -1.74
N TYR A 51 -6.79 0.08 -0.53
CA TYR A 51 -5.46 0.49 -0.05
C TYR A 51 -4.56 -0.73 0.13
N GLU A 52 -3.39 -0.69 -0.49
CA GLU A 52 -2.31 -1.61 -0.14
C GLU A 52 -1.66 -1.06 1.13
N ILE A 53 -1.62 -1.85 2.20
CA ILE A 53 -0.98 -1.46 3.46
C ILE A 53 -0.03 -2.59 3.87
N GLY A 54 1.21 -2.22 4.13
CA GLY A 54 2.29 -3.15 4.47
C GLY A 54 3.27 -2.52 5.45
N SER A 55 4.44 -3.14 5.58
CA SER A 55 5.54 -2.63 6.40
C SER A 55 6.87 -2.96 5.75
N LEU A 56 7.83 -2.04 5.83
CA LEU A 56 9.20 -2.19 5.33
C LEU A 56 10.21 -1.83 6.42
N ASP A 57 11.33 -2.54 6.42
CA ASP A 57 12.53 -2.16 7.18
C ASP A 57 13.22 -0.96 6.50
N ASP A 58 14.16 -0.32 7.20
CA ASP A 58 14.93 0.80 6.67
C ASP A 58 15.75 0.38 5.43
N GLY A 59 15.67 1.17 4.37
CA GLY A 59 16.31 0.89 3.09
C GLY A 59 15.66 -0.20 2.24
N ALA A 60 14.64 -0.90 2.73
CA ALA A 60 13.95 -1.96 2.00
C ALA A 60 13.02 -1.42 0.90
N GLU A 61 12.75 -2.25 -0.11
CA GLU A 61 11.85 -1.92 -1.21
C GLU A 61 10.92 -3.08 -1.56
N GLU A 62 9.72 -2.74 -2.05
CA GLU A 62 8.72 -3.69 -2.55
C GLU A 62 8.04 -3.13 -3.81
N SER A 63 7.39 -4.00 -4.59
CA SER A 63 6.64 -3.58 -5.78
C SER A 63 5.25 -4.22 -5.85
N PHE A 64 4.27 -3.41 -6.23
CA PHE A 64 2.89 -3.84 -6.46
C PHE A 64 2.52 -3.64 -7.92
N THR A 65 1.81 -4.60 -8.49
CA THR A 65 1.29 -4.50 -9.85
C THR A 65 -0.21 -4.25 -9.80
N LEU A 66 -0.66 -3.22 -10.49
CA LEU A 66 -2.05 -2.80 -10.57
C LEU A 66 -2.46 -2.58 -12.02
N ARG A 67 -3.76 -2.65 -12.31
CA ARG A 67 -4.28 -2.48 -13.67
C ARG A 67 -4.89 -1.10 -13.83
N LEU A 68 -4.37 -0.31 -14.77
CA LEU A 68 -4.90 1.00 -15.11
C LEU A 68 -5.62 0.96 -16.47
N SER A 69 -6.62 1.82 -16.62
CA SER A 69 -7.37 1.98 -17.87
C SER A 69 -6.80 3.12 -18.72
N ALA A 70 -6.81 2.96 -20.04
CA ALA A 70 -6.44 4.01 -20.98
C ALA A 70 -7.27 5.29 -20.78
N GLU A 71 -6.66 6.43 -21.09
CA GLU A 71 -7.30 7.76 -21.15
C GLU A 71 -7.91 8.26 -19.84
N ARG A 72 -7.63 7.56 -18.73
CA ARG A 72 -8.06 7.92 -17.39
C ARG A 72 -6.88 8.46 -16.59
N GLU A 73 -7.04 9.61 -15.95
CA GLU A 73 -6.01 10.17 -15.07
C GLU A 73 -6.02 9.45 -13.73
N TYR A 74 -4.84 9.09 -13.23
CA TYR A 74 -4.62 8.48 -11.94
C TYR A 74 -3.61 9.27 -11.10
N ALA A 75 -3.86 9.30 -9.79
CA ALA A 75 -2.91 9.72 -8.77
C ALA A 75 -2.72 8.55 -7.79
N LEU A 76 -1.46 8.14 -7.61
CA LEU A 76 -1.07 7.16 -6.59
C LEU A 76 -0.38 7.93 -5.48
N VAL A 77 -0.88 7.77 -4.25
CA VAL A 77 -0.44 8.53 -3.07
C VAL A 77 0.08 7.55 -2.03
N GLY A 78 1.29 7.81 -1.53
CA GLY A 78 1.88 7.12 -0.40
C GLY A 78 1.53 7.78 0.93
N ALA A 79 1.58 6.99 1.99
CA ALA A 79 1.66 7.48 3.36
C ALA A 79 2.43 6.44 4.19
N CYS A 80 3.20 6.87 5.18
CA CYS A 80 3.79 5.99 6.18
C CYS A 80 3.36 6.36 7.61
N ASP A 81 3.72 5.52 8.58
CA ASP A 81 3.41 5.79 9.99
C ASP A 81 4.34 6.85 10.61
N ALA A 82 4.20 7.10 11.91
CA ALA A 82 4.92 8.17 12.59
C ALA A 82 6.42 7.92 12.76
N ASP A 83 6.91 6.73 12.40
CA ASP A 83 8.30 6.36 12.54
C ASP A 83 9.10 6.54 11.23
N CYS A 84 8.43 6.92 10.13
CA CYS A 84 9.04 7.15 8.81
C CYS A 84 9.00 8.63 8.40
N ASP A 85 10.13 9.11 7.87
CA ASP A 85 10.33 10.51 7.46
C ASP A 85 10.69 10.65 5.95
N ASP A 86 11.03 9.54 5.26
CA ASP A 86 11.40 9.53 3.83
C ASP A 86 10.96 8.20 3.16
N MET A 87 10.03 8.30 2.21
CA MET A 87 9.54 7.19 1.39
C MET A 87 9.36 7.61 -0.07
N ASP A 88 9.95 6.84 -0.98
CA ASP A 88 9.96 7.16 -2.42
C ASP A 88 9.10 6.22 -3.26
N PHE A 89 8.54 6.76 -4.34
CA PHE A 89 7.77 6.01 -5.34
C PHE A 89 8.41 6.06 -6.74
N TRP A 90 8.33 4.94 -7.46
CA TRP A 90 8.56 4.88 -8.91
C TRP A 90 7.47 4.06 -9.60
N LEU A 91 6.81 4.67 -10.58
CA LEU A 91 5.78 4.02 -11.38
C LEU A 91 6.35 3.58 -12.72
N TYR A 92 6.21 2.30 -13.04
CA TYR A 92 6.63 1.71 -14.30
C TYR A 92 5.44 1.19 -15.10
N ASP A 93 5.55 1.20 -16.43
CA ASP A 93 4.63 0.44 -17.30
C ASP A 93 5.02 -1.05 -17.39
N GLU A 94 4.28 -1.83 -18.17
CA GLU A 94 4.52 -3.27 -18.32
C GLU A 94 5.83 -3.62 -19.06
N ASN A 95 6.50 -2.64 -19.66
CA ASN A 95 7.76 -2.81 -20.38
C ASN A 95 8.95 -2.27 -19.56
N ASP A 96 8.75 -2.04 -18.26
CA ASP A 96 9.72 -1.47 -17.32
C ASP A 96 10.17 -0.04 -17.67
N ASN A 97 9.39 0.71 -18.47
CA ASN A 97 9.65 2.12 -18.67
C ASN A 97 9.18 2.91 -17.43
N LEU A 98 10.06 3.77 -16.91
CA LEU A 98 9.68 4.71 -15.86
C LEU A 98 8.69 5.73 -16.42
N ILE A 99 7.53 5.83 -15.78
CA ILE A 99 6.44 6.73 -16.14
C ILE A 99 6.50 8.00 -15.32
N ASP A 100 6.66 7.85 -14.00
CA ASP A 100 6.75 8.95 -13.05
C ASP A 100 7.44 8.47 -11.77
N SER A 101 7.96 9.40 -10.98
CA SER A 101 8.59 9.10 -9.69
C SER A 101 8.51 10.30 -8.75
N ASP A 102 8.34 10.01 -7.47
CA ASP A 102 8.56 10.98 -6.40
C ASP A 102 9.74 10.49 -5.56
N THR A 103 10.79 11.32 -5.52
CA THR A 103 12.02 11.05 -4.76
C THR A 103 12.38 12.23 -3.85
N SER A 104 11.34 12.92 -3.40
CA SER A 104 11.45 14.03 -2.46
C SER A 104 11.67 13.46 -1.07
N THR A 105 12.47 14.13 -0.24
CA THR A 105 12.68 13.73 1.16
C THR A 105 11.44 14.07 1.99
N ASP A 106 10.38 13.29 1.80
CA ASP A 106 9.11 13.36 2.52
C ASP A 106 8.44 11.97 2.63
N ASP A 107 7.41 11.90 3.46
CA ASP A 107 6.69 10.68 3.84
C ASP A 107 5.38 10.45 3.04
N VAL A 108 5.11 11.31 2.04
CA VAL A 108 3.87 11.32 1.26
C VAL A 108 4.16 11.43 -0.24
N PRO A 109 4.84 10.43 -0.84
CA PRO A 109 5.18 10.46 -2.25
C PRO A 109 3.92 10.40 -3.14
N ILE A 110 3.89 11.17 -4.21
CA ILE A 110 2.77 11.19 -5.16
C ILE A 110 3.27 11.04 -6.60
N VAL A 111 2.77 10.02 -7.30
CA VAL A 111 3.00 9.85 -8.74
C VAL A 111 1.69 9.90 -9.52
N ARG A 112 1.74 10.43 -10.75
CA ARG A 112 0.57 10.62 -11.62
C ARG A 112 0.78 10.01 -12.99
N VAL A 113 -0.31 9.49 -13.55
CA VAL A 113 -0.28 8.93 -14.91
C VAL A 113 -1.64 9.09 -15.59
N THR A 114 -1.61 9.36 -16.89
CA THR A 114 -2.77 9.15 -17.79
C THR A 114 -2.35 8.11 -18.83
N PRO A 115 -2.66 6.81 -18.64
CA PRO A 115 -2.20 5.75 -19.52
C PRO A 115 -2.69 5.94 -20.95
N ARG A 116 -1.82 5.70 -21.94
CA ARG A 116 -2.23 5.69 -23.36
C ARG A 116 -2.90 4.38 -23.77
N TRP A 117 -2.78 3.34 -22.94
CA TRP A 117 -3.39 2.03 -23.13
C TRP A 117 -3.79 1.45 -21.77
N SER A 118 -4.73 0.52 -21.77
CA SER A 118 -5.10 -0.22 -20.57
C SER A 118 -4.09 -1.34 -20.35
N GLY A 119 -3.51 -1.44 -19.15
CA GLY A 119 -2.35 -2.29 -18.93
C GLY A 119 -2.01 -2.51 -17.48
N ALA A 120 -0.97 -3.31 -17.27
CA ALA A 120 -0.36 -3.49 -15.95
C ALA A 120 0.66 -2.36 -15.73
N PHE A 121 0.60 -1.76 -14.56
CA PHE A 121 1.58 -0.79 -14.09
C PHE A 121 2.16 -1.31 -12.77
N ARG A 122 3.45 -1.07 -12.56
CA ARG A 122 4.16 -1.50 -11.36
C ARG A 122 4.61 -0.30 -10.56
N ILE A 123 4.06 -0.13 -9.37
CA ILE A 123 4.54 0.85 -8.40
C ILE A 123 5.61 0.19 -7.55
N ARG A 124 6.80 0.77 -7.49
CA ARG A 124 7.85 0.41 -6.54
C ARG A 124 7.87 1.43 -5.41
N VAL A 125 7.91 0.93 -4.19
CA VAL A 125 8.04 1.72 -2.97
C VAL A 125 9.38 1.42 -2.34
N ARG A 126 10.09 2.44 -1.85
CA ARG A 126 11.30 2.29 -1.05
C ARG A 126 11.20 3.12 0.21
N MET A 127 11.52 2.50 1.34
CA MET A 127 11.64 3.15 2.65
C MET A 127 13.06 3.68 2.79
N TYR A 128 13.28 5.00 2.80
CA TYR A 128 14.63 5.56 2.94
C TYR A 128 15.00 5.92 4.37
N GLU A 129 14.02 6.36 5.16
CA GLU A 129 14.24 6.71 6.56
C GLU A 129 13.12 6.14 7.43
N CYS A 130 13.47 5.13 8.23
CA CYS A 130 12.62 4.53 9.24
C CYS A 130 13.35 4.49 10.60
N SER A 131 12.87 5.30 11.54
CA SER A 131 13.49 5.46 12.87
C SER A 131 13.22 4.29 13.82
N VAL A 132 12.12 3.56 13.62
CA VAL A 132 11.73 2.37 14.39
C VAL A 132 11.21 1.28 13.45
N GLU A 133 12.05 0.30 13.14
CA GLU A 133 11.71 -0.75 12.20
C GLU A 133 10.74 -1.81 12.78
N PRO A 134 9.81 -2.34 11.96
CA PRO A 134 9.49 -1.92 10.61
C PRO A 134 8.52 -0.73 10.60
N CYS A 135 8.67 0.17 9.64
CA CYS A 135 7.70 1.25 9.41
C CYS A 135 6.56 0.74 8.54
N TYR A 136 5.34 1.08 8.93
CA TYR A 136 4.14 0.81 8.14
C TYR A 136 3.99 1.84 7.04
N TYR A 137 3.53 1.40 5.89
CA TYR A 137 3.23 2.26 4.75
C TYR A 137 1.95 1.81 4.06
N GLY A 138 1.43 2.67 3.19
CA GLY A 138 0.35 2.30 2.31
C GLY A 138 0.27 3.13 1.04
N ILE A 139 -0.49 2.60 0.08
CA ILE A 139 -0.68 3.16 -1.25
C ILE A 139 -2.19 3.32 -1.51
N GLY A 140 -2.62 4.55 -1.79
CA GLY A 140 -3.95 4.84 -2.30
C GLY A 140 -3.92 5.11 -3.81
N VAL A 141 -4.81 4.46 -4.58
CA VAL A 141 -4.91 4.64 -6.04
C VAL A 141 -6.23 5.29 -6.42
N PHE A 142 -6.17 6.53 -6.88
CA PHE A 142 -7.34 7.33 -7.21
C PHE A 142 -7.38 7.66 -8.69
N GLY A 143 -8.56 7.59 -9.32
CA GLY A 143 -8.74 7.91 -10.74
C GLY A 143 -9.88 8.90 -10.97
N GLY A 144 -9.65 9.86 -11.84
CA GLY A 144 -10.63 10.86 -12.31
C GLY A 144 -11.48 10.39 -13.47
#